data_AF-A0A939XV27-F1
#
_entry.id   AF-A0A939XV27-F1
#
_cell.length_a   1.000
_cell.length_b   1.000
_cell.length_c   1.000
_cell.angle_alpha   90.00
_cell.angle_beta   90.00
_cell.angle_gamma   90.00
#
_symmetry.space_group_name_H-M   'P 1'
#
loop_
_entity.id
_entity.type
_entity.pdbx_description
1 polymer ?
#
loop_
_entity_poly.entity_id
_entity_poly.type
_entity_poly.pdbx_seq_one_letter_code
_entity_poly.pdbx_strand_id
1 'polypeptide(L)'
;NRTNGAFYMSVVFENGRLGEHQTLPIRNPDVRALVEDLVAQPGVALDKRFVYYLLGSTGICVVPLSSFCTPMQGFRVTLLEHNEKEFTRVFNTIAESITAYLNS
;
A
#
# COMPACT_ATOMS: atom_id res chain seq x y z
N ASN A 1 -28.93 8.90 -1.92
CA ASN A 1 -27.60 8.57 -1.35
C ASN A 1 -27.56 8.97 0.12
N ARG A 2 -27.93 8.07 1.04
CA ARG A 2 -27.61 8.27 2.46
C ARG A 2 -26.14 7.88 2.64
N THR A 3 -25.29 8.83 3.00
CA THR A 3 -23.89 8.57 3.34
C THR A 3 -23.84 7.91 4.71
N ASN A 4 -23.71 6.58 4.73
CA ASN A 4 -23.19 5.90 5.90
C ASN A 4 -21.71 6.34 6.01
N GLY A 5 -21.34 7.01 7.11
CA GLY A 5 -20.01 7.59 7.27
C GLY A 5 -18.89 6.59 6.95
N ALA A 6 -17.76 7.10 6.45
CA ALA A 6 -16.59 6.27 6.16
C ALA A 6 -15.53 6.42 7.26
N PHE A 7 -15.10 5.30 7.82
CA PHE A 7 -13.96 5.27 8.72
C PHE A 7 -12.69 4.97 7.94
N TYR A 8 -11.65 5.74 8.21
CA TYR A 8 -10.34 5.61 7.59
C TYR A 8 -9.27 5.44 8.66
N MET A 9 -8.29 4.60 8.37
CA MET A 9 -7.06 4.47 9.15
C MET A 9 -5.88 4.87 8.27
N SER A 10 -4.96 5.64 8.82
CA SER A 10 -3.68 5.98 8.17
C SER A 10 -2.56 5.22 8.87
N VAL A 11 -1.72 4.55 8.08
CA VAL A 11 -0.47 3.94 8.53
C VAL A 11 0.67 4.80 8.01
N VAL A 12 1.59 5.15 8.89
CA VAL A 12 2.72 6.03 8.59
C VAL A 12 4.00 5.26 8.85
N PHE A 13 4.92 5.29 7.89
CA PHE A 13 6.26 4.75 8.08
C PHE A 13 7.15 5.78 8.76
N GLU A 14 8.01 5.34 9.67
CA GLU A 14 9.05 6.20 10.22
C GLU A 14 9.98 6.69 9.09
N ASN A 15 10.53 7.90 9.27
CA ASN A 15 11.39 8.52 8.27
C ASN A 15 12.60 7.61 7.95
N GLY A 16 12.86 7.42 6.65
CA GLY A 16 13.97 6.60 6.17
C GLY A 16 13.72 5.08 6.17
N ARG A 17 12.54 4.60 6.59
CA ARG A 17 12.21 3.16 6.52
C ARG A 17 11.87 2.69 5.11
N LEU A 18 11.31 3.57 4.28
CA LEU A 18 11.07 3.27 2.87
C LEU A 18 12.29 3.63 2.02
N GLY A 19 12.54 2.85 0.97
CA GLY A 19 13.64 3.03 0.03
C GLY A 19 13.31 2.55 -1.39
N GLU A 20 14.17 2.89 -2.35
CA GLU A 20 13.93 2.63 -3.77
C GLU A 20 14.12 1.16 -4.17
N HIS A 21 14.89 0.38 -3.42
CA HIS A 21 15.21 -1.02 -3.76
C HIS A 21 14.25 -2.04 -3.15
N GLN A 22 13.31 -1.59 -2.31
CA GLN A 22 12.35 -2.47 -1.67
C GLN A 22 11.30 -2.96 -2.68
N THR A 23 10.90 -4.23 -2.56
CA THR A 23 9.96 -4.89 -3.48
C THR A 23 9.05 -5.88 -2.76
N LEU A 24 7.92 -6.23 -3.38
CA LEU A 24 7.12 -7.40 -3.01
C LEU A 24 7.05 -8.38 -4.19
N PRO A 25 6.99 -9.70 -3.94
CA PRO A 25 6.87 -10.68 -5.00
C PRO A 25 5.50 -10.56 -5.70
N ILE A 26 5.52 -10.27 -7.01
CA ILE A 26 4.32 -10.24 -7.86
C ILE A 26 4.33 -11.47 -8.75
N ARG A 27 3.31 -12.33 -8.61
CA ARG A 27 3.24 -13.62 -9.33
C ARG A 27 2.93 -13.47 -10.82
N ASN A 28 2.06 -12.54 -11.18
CA ASN A 28 1.69 -12.31 -12.57
C ASN A 28 2.77 -11.45 -13.26
N PRO A 29 3.42 -11.95 -14.33
CA PRO A 29 4.53 -11.23 -14.97
C PRO A 29 4.12 -9.91 -15.62
N ASP A 30 2.91 -9.82 -16.18
CA ASP A 30 2.41 -8.59 -16.82
C ASP A 30 2.11 -7.53 -15.75
N VAL A 31 1.51 -7.94 -14.63
CA VAL A 31 1.28 -7.05 -13.48
C VAL A 31 2.61 -6.58 -12.89
N ARG A 32 3.60 -7.48 -12.77
CA ARG A 32 4.94 -7.13 -12.28
C ARG A 32 5.59 -6.09 -13.18
N ALA A 33 5.60 -6.33 -14.49
CA ALA A 33 6.19 -5.41 -15.46
C ALA A 33 5.51 -4.02 -15.40
N LEU A 34 4.19 -3.98 -15.29
CA LEU A 34 3.45 -2.72 -15.15
C LEU A 34 3.79 -1.99 -13.84
N VAL A 35 3.83 -2.70 -12.72
CA VAL A 35 4.19 -2.10 -11.42
C VAL A 35 5.62 -1.57 -11.45
N GLU A 36 6.57 -2.36 -11.95
CA GLU A 36 7.97 -1.97 -12.07
C GLU A 36 8.15 -0.73 -12.96
N ASP A 37 7.45 -0.64 -14.08
CA ASP A 37 7.44 0.54 -14.96
C ASP A 37 6.87 1.78 -14.24
N LEU A 38 5.72 1.64 -13.56
CA LEU A 38 5.08 2.73 -12.83
C LEU A 38 5.96 3.27 -11.70
N VAL A 39 6.65 2.40 -10.96
CA VAL A 39 7.52 2.83 -9.85
C VAL A 39 8.86 3.36 -10.32
N ALA A 40 9.36 2.93 -11.49
CA ALA A 40 10.62 3.40 -12.07
C ALA A 40 10.55 4.85 -12.61
N GLN A 41 9.35 5.43 -12.72
CA GLN A 41 9.21 6.80 -13.19
C GLN A 41 9.94 7.80 -12.26
N PRO A 42 10.56 8.86 -12.82
CA PRO A 42 11.25 9.86 -12.01
C PRO A 42 10.32 10.54 -11.01
N GLY A 43 10.77 10.69 -9.75
CA GLY A 43 10.06 11.44 -8.73
C GLY A 43 8.85 10.72 -8.11
N VAL A 44 8.69 9.42 -8.32
CA VAL A 44 7.66 8.63 -7.64
C VAL A 44 7.95 8.57 -6.14
N ALA A 45 7.01 9.04 -5.33
CA ALA A 45 7.09 8.98 -3.87
C ALA A 45 7.21 7.53 -3.37
N LEU A 46 8.01 7.32 -2.33
CA LEU A 46 8.35 5.99 -1.83
C LEU A 46 7.12 5.23 -1.30
N ASP A 47 6.19 5.94 -0.67
CA ASP A 47 4.92 5.35 -0.25
C ASP A 47 4.03 4.91 -1.42
N LYS A 48 4.03 5.66 -2.52
CA LYS A 48 3.35 5.30 -3.76
C LYS A 48 3.95 4.03 -4.36
N ARG A 49 5.28 3.87 -4.30
CA ARG A 49 5.96 2.62 -4.69
C ARG A 49 5.44 1.44 -3.86
N PHE A 50 5.44 1.58 -2.53
CA PHE A 50 4.90 0.55 -1.63
C PHE A 50 3.45 0.18 -1.97
N VAL A 51 2.58 1.18 -2.20
CA VAL A 51 1.17 0.94 -2.53
C VAL A 51 1.00 0.16 -3.85
N TYR A 52 1.80 0.46 -4.88
CA TYR A 52 1.73 -0.31 -6.13
C TYR A 52 2.21 -1.75 -5.96
N TYR A 53 3.29 -1.97 -5.20
CA TYR A 53 3.74 -3.32 -4.87
C TYR A 53 2.72 -4.09 -4.03
N LEU A 54 2.09 -3.46 -3.04
CA LEU A 54 1.04 -4.07 -2.22
C LEU A 54 -0.14 -4.50 -3.10
N LEU A 55 -0.60 -3.61 -3.99
CA LEU A 55 -1.68 -3.90 -4.93
C LEU A 55 -1.30 -5.05 -5.87
N GLY A 56 -0.12 -5.00 -6.50
CA GLY A 56 0.32 -6.01 -7.44
C GLY A 56 0.56 -7.39 -6.80
N SER A 57 1.05 -7.42 -5.56
CA SER A 57 1.37 -8.65 -4.83
C SER A 57 0.13 -9.31 -4.22
N THR A 58 -0.77 -8.50 -3.65
CA THR A 58 -1.86 -8.99 -2.78
C THR A 58 -3.27 -8.71 -3.29
N GLY A 59 -3.42 -7.79 -4.24
CA GLY A 59 -4.72 -7.26 -4.68
C GLY A 59 -5.33 -6.21 -3.74
N ILE A 60 -4.66 -5.86 -2.63
CA ILE A 60 -5.17 -4.88 -1.67
C ILE A 60 -4.88 -3.46 -2.17
N CYS A 61 -5.95 -2.70 -2.40
CA CYS A 61 -5.86 -1.31 -2.85
C CYS A 61 -5.96 -0.34 -1.67
N VAL A 62 -4.94 0.50 -1.51
CA VAL A 62 -4.90 1.59 -0.52
C VAL A 62 -4.47 2.89 -1.20
N VAL A 63 -4.56 4.01 -0.51
CA VAL A 63 -4.21 5.33 -1.07
C VAL A 63 -2.93 5.85 -0.39
N PRO A 64 -1.86 6.19 -1.13
CA PRO A 64 -0.63 6.69 -0.52
C PRO A 64 -0.84 8.08 0.12
N LEU A 65 -0.16 8.35 1.23
CA LEU A 65 -0.30 9.62 1.94
C LEU A 65 0.30 10.80 1.17
N SER A 66 1.32 10.56 0.34
CA SER A 66 1.90 11.55 -0.58
C SER A 66 0.91 12.11 -1.62
N SER A 67 -0.24 11.47 -1.82
CA SER A 67 -1.32 12.04 -2.65
C SER A 67 -2.18 13.07 -1.90
N PHE A 68 -1.91 13.28 -0.62
CA PHE A 68 -2.50 14.34 0.21
C PHE A 68 -1.43 15.41 0.49
N CYS A 69 -1.85 16.57 0.99
CA CYS A 69 -0.94 17.68 1.33
C CYS A 69 -0.20 17.42 2.65
N THR A 70 0.66 16.38 2.69
CA THR A 70 1.45 15.99 3.86
C THR A 70 2.86 15.52 3.46
N PRO A 71 3.90 15.79 4.28
CA PRO A 71 5.23 15.23 4.07
C PRO A 71 5.35 13.76 4.50
N MET A 72 4.34 13.22 5.20
CA MET A 72 4.39 11.88 5.79
C MET A 72 4.31 10.80 4.70
N GLN A 73 5.15 9.77 4.82
CA GLN A 73 5.12 8.60 3.95
C GLN A 73 4.24 7.52 4.58
N GLY A 74 3.29 6.99 3.82
CA GLY A 74 2.34 6.01 4.34
C GLY A 74 1.19 5.74 3.42
N PHE A 75 0.13 5.16 3.96
CA PHE A 75 -1.11 4.97 3.20
C PHE A 75 -2.34 5.08 4.09
N ARG A 76 -3.49 5.31 3.45
CA ARG A 76 -4.82 5.32 4.05
C ARG A 76 -5.64 4.15 3.52
N VAL A 77 -6.34 3.48 4.42
CA VAL A 77 -7.25 2.36 4.14
C VAL A 77 -8.62 2.61 4.77
N THR A 78 -9.68 2.03 4.21
CA THR A 78 -11.05 2.07 4.75
C THR A 78 -11.26 0.96 5.78
N LEU A 79 -12.07 1.22 6.81
CA LEU A 79 -12.49 0.24 7.81
C LEU A 79 -13.94 -0.22 7.60
N LEU A 80 -14.34 -0.38 6.34
CA LEU A 80 -15.74 -0.60 5.94
C LEU A 80 -16.09 -2.05 5.62
N GLU A 81 -15.13 -2.98 5.71
CA GLU A 81 -15.42 -4.41 5.52
C GLU A 81 -16.22 -4.93 6.71
N HIS A 82 -17.44 -5.41 6.46
CA HIS A 82 -18.37 -5.87 7.49
C HIS A 82 -18.12 -7.32 7.89
N ASN A 83 -17.53 -8.13 7.01
CA ASN A 83 -17.15 -9.50 7.34
C ASN A 83 -15.84 -9.48 8.13
N GLU A 84 -15.94 -9.75 9.43
CA GLU A 84 -14.79 -9.76 10.34
C GLU A 84 -13.64 -10.65 9.86
N LYS A 85 -13.93 -11.82 9.25
CA LYS A 85 -12.88 -12.71 8.75
C LYS A 85 -12.11 -12.09 7.60
N GLU A 86 -12.80 -11.44 6.66
CA GLU A 86 -12.15 -10.75 5.55
C GLU A 86 -11.41 -9.50 6.03
N PHE A 87 -12.00 -8.75 6.95
CA PHE A 87 -11.34 -7.61 7.60
C PHE A 87 -10.02 -8.04 8.24
N THR A 88 -10.04 -9.06 9.10
CA THR A 88 -8.82 -9.59 9.75
C THR A 88 -7.82 -10.12 8.73
N ARG A 89 -8.27 -10.83 7.69
CA ARG A 89 -7.39 -11.33 6.62
C ARG A 89 -6.69 -10.18 5.89
N VAL A 90 -7.41 -9.13 5.54
CA VAL A 90 -6.86 -7.93 4.87
C VAL A 90 -5.80 -7.29 5.75
N PHE A 91 -6.08 -7.04 7.03
CA PHE A 91 -5.12 -6.38 7.93
C PHE A 91 -3.90 -7.23 8.26
N ASN A 92 -4.06 -8.55 8.42
CA ASN A 92 -2.92 -9.46 8.57
C ASN A 92 -2.04 -9.46 7.31
N THR A 93 -2.66 -9.51 6.13
CA THR A 93 -1.93 -9.46 4.85
C THR A 93 -1.17 -8.15 4.70
N ILE A 94 -1.78 -7.01 5.08
CA ILE A 94 -1.11 -5.70 5.09
C ILE A 94 0.10 -5.71 6.03
N ALA A 95 -0.07 -6.21 7.26
CA ALA A 95 1.00 -6.27 8.25
C ALA A 95 2.18 -7.13 7.77
N GLU A 96 1.91 -8.33 7.28
CA GLU A 96 2.92 -9.23 6.70
C GLU A 96 3.62 -8.59 5.49
N SER A 97 2.87 -7.93 4.61
CA SER A 97 3.41 -7.24 3.44
C SER A 97 4.30 -6.05 3.81
N ILE A 98 3.95 -5.29 4.85
CA ILE A 98 4.81 -4.23 5.38
C ILE A 98 6.13 -4.83 5.86
N THR A 99 6.09 -5.89 6.68
CA THR A 99 7.31 -6.52 7.19
C THR A 99 8.17 -7.08 6.07
N ALA A 100 7.56 -7.74 5.08
CA ALA A 100 8.28 -8.29 3.93
C ALA A 100 8.94 -7.19 3.08
N TYR A 101 8.21 -6.10 2.75
CA TYR A 101 8.75 -5.00 1.95
C TYR A 101 9.87 -4.24 2.67
N LEU A 102 9.77 -4.07 3.99
CA LEU A 102 10.81 -3.39 4.76
C LEU A 102 12.11 -4.21 4.88
N ASN A 103 12.05 -5.53 4.65
CA ASN A 103 13.17 -6.46 4.77
C ASN A 103 13.68 -6.98 3.40
N SER A 104 13.15 -6.48 2.28
CA SER A 104 13.56 -6.86 0.92
C SER A 104 14.77 -6.06 0.43
#